data_AF-A0A0D6EG42-F1
#
_entry.id   AF-A0A0D6EG42-F1
#
_cell.length_a   1.000
_cell.length_b   1.000
_cell.length_c   1.000
_cell.angle_alpha   90.00
_cell.angle_beta   90.00
_cell.angle_gamma   90.00
#
_symmetry.space_group_name_H-M   'P 1'
#
loop_
_entity.id
_entity.type
_entity.pdbx_description
1 polymer ?
#
loop_
_entity_poly.entity_id
_entity_poly.type
_entity_poly.pdbx_seq_one_letter_code
_entity_poly.pdbx_strand_id
1 'polypeptide(L)'
;MAEAPIGSLPLPPQTAAKLTPAEKYELVTQNLNEVLGGEQLKTILEERDLVAYWGTAPTGRPHLGYFVPLAKIADFLTAGVEVKVLLADVHAFLDNLKAPIELVAARVEYYRLLITAVFRSLHLPLHLLNFVVGSSYQYGADYNLDKYKLSAITSEHDARKAGAEVVKQVSSPLLSGLLYPLLQALDEEYLKVDFQFGGVDQRKIFTYAEAYLPKIGYTKRSHLMNQMVPGLSGGKMSSSDPNSKIDFLDPPSVVKSKIQKAHCAPGEVDGNGVLAFIRHVVVPIGELMKGQGRSSERIWAGEPDAVFTVKGDPKHGGAVAHFKTVEDLEAAYARGDVHPGDLKAAVVAAINALLAPIQAEFNGSDAFKAAEQKAYPPEVKPAAKKKEKKYTPKPEHLKTPEEKARDAAKAAADAVKAGLDETAKMAQAVAEEVTKA
;
A
#
# COMPACT_ATOMS: atom_id res chain seq x y z
N MET A 1 -18.93 5.71 17.18
CA MET A 1 -17.72 6.21 17.84
C MET A 1 -17.57 5.42 19.13
N ALA A 2 -16.57 4.55 19.21
CA ALA A 2 -16.18 3.87 20.44
C ALA A 2 -14.66 4.01 20.54
N GLU A 3 -14.22 4.74 21.58
CA GLU A 3 -12.82 4.99 21.87
C GLU A 3 -12.10 3.67 22.17
N ALA A 4 -10.97 3.43 21.52
CA ALA A 4 -10.11 2.30 21.83
C ALA A 4 -9.45 2.55 23.20
N PRO A 5 -9.41 1.55 24.10
CA PRO A 5 -8.91 1.73 25.46
C PRO A 5 -7.42 2.09 25.44
N ILE A 6 -7.12 3.22 26.08
CA ILE A 6 -5.79 3.80 26.23
C ILE A 6 -5.00 2.92 27.20
N GLY A 7 -4.10 2.10 26.65
CA GLY A 7 -2.97 1.58 27.43
C GLY A 7 -2.11 2.76 27.85
N SER A 8 -1.92 2.95 29.16
CA SER A 8 -1.08 4.00 29.73
C SER A 8 0.37 3.75 29.33
N LEU A 9 0.84 4.45 28.30
CA LEU A 9 2.23 4.51 27.87
C LEU A 9 2.72 5.96 27.96
N PRO A 10 4.02 6.17 28.21
CA PRO A 10 4.56 7.46 28.56
C PRO A 10 4.27 8.49 27.48
N LEU A 11 3.86 9.68 27.92
CA LEU A 11 3.82 10.89 27.10
C LEU A 11 5.17 11.01 26.37
N PRO A 12 5.17 11.42 25.08
CA PRO A 12 6.42 11.68 24.38
C PRO A 12 7.30 12.62 25.22
N PRO A 13 8.63 12.47 25.19
CA PRO A 13 9.52 13.30 25.98
C PRO A 13 9.18 14.77 25.74
N GLN A 14 9.04 15.52 26.83
CA GLN A 14 8.67 16.95 26.88
C GLN A 14 9.77 17.86 26.29
N THR A 15 10.38 17.49 25.16
CA THR A 15 11.54 18.16 24.56
C THR A 15 11.29 18.73 23.17
N ALA A 16 10.06 18.76 22.67
CA ALA A 16 9.78 19.64 21.52
C ALA A 16 9.80 21.10 22.01
N ALA A 17 10.98 21.74 21.95
CA ALA A 17 11.02 23.17 21.73
C ALA A 17 9.98 23.49 20.65
N LYS A 18 9.10 24.47 20.88
CA LYS A 18 8.07 24.85 19.89
C LYS A 18 8.78 25.15 18.59
N LEU A 19 8.72 24.23 17.63
CA LEU A 19 9.31 24.41 16.31
C LEU A 19 8.79 25.73 15.74
N THR A 20 9.71 26.55 15.25
CA THR A 20 9.37 27.78 14.54
C THR A 20 8.58 27.45 13.27
N PRO A 21 7.81 28.40 12.72
CA PRO A 21 7.15 28.21 11.42
C PRO A 21 8.11 27.72 10.31
N ALA A 22 9.35 28.20 10.31
CA ALA A 22 10.38 27.78 9.35
C ALA A 22 10.80 26.31 9.54
N GLU A 23 11.09 25.89 10.77
CA GLU A 23 11.45 24.50 11.07
C GLU A 23 10.29 23.54 10.79
N LYS A 24 9.04 23.95 11.06
CA LYS A 24 7.85 23.18 10.70
C LYS A 24 7.73 23.02 9.19
N TYR A 25 7.93 24.09 8.43
CA TYR A 25 7.88 24.04 6.97
C TYR A 25 8.95 23.11 6.39
N GLU A 26 10.18 23.19 6.90
CA GLU A 26 11.28 22.30 6.50
C GLU A 26 10.94 20.84 6.80
N LEU A 27 10.49 20.54 8.03
CA LEU A 27 10.09 19.20 8.42
C LEU A 27 8.90 18.67 7.59
N VAL A 28 7.95 19.53 7.24
CA VAL A 28 6.80 19.15 6.39
C VAL A 28 7.23 18.89 4.95
N THR A 29 8.23 19.60 4.43
CA THR A 29 8.61 19.53 3.00
C THR A 29 9.84 18.68 2.70
N GLN A 30 10.64 18.29 3.69
CA GLN A 30 11.81 17.44 3.50
C GLN A 30 11.44 16.08 2.90
N ASN A 31 12.36 15.51 2.13
CA ASN A 31 12.27 14.18 1.52
C ASN A 31 11.04 13.98 0.60
N LEU A 32 10.44 15.07 0.12
CA LEU A 32 9.41 15.04 -0.90
C LEU A 32 10.03 15.20 -2.30
N ASN A 33 9.36 14.62 -3.30
CA ASN A 33 9.73 14.81 -4.68
C ASN A 33 9.32 16.18 -5.22
N GLU A 34 8.13 16.63 -4.82
CA GLU A 34 7.53 17.87 -5.33
C GLU A 34 6.56 18.45 -4.29
N VAL A 35 6.53 19.78 -4.22
CA VAL A 35 5.63 20.56 -3.36
C VAL A 35 4.93 21.60 -4.22
N LEU A 36 3.61 21.53 -4.31
CA LEU A 36 2.78 22.56 -4.93
C LEU A 36 2.12 23.40 -3.83
N GLY A 37 2.11 24.72 -3.99
CA GLY A 37 1.51 25.63 -3.01
C GLY A 37 2.38 25.97 -1.79
N GLY A 38 3.70 25.76 -1.85
CA GLY A 38 4.61 25.97 -0.71
C GLY A 38 4.47 27.33 0.00
N GLU A 39 4.26 28.42 -0.74
CA GLU A 39 4.06 29.76 -0.13
C GLU A 39 2.75 29.86 0.68
N GLN A 40 1.67 29.20 0.24
CA GLN A 40 0.42 29.15 1.00
C GLN A 40 0.64 28.48 2.36
N LEU A 41 1.44 27.41 2.41
CA LEU A 41 1.77 26.72 3.66
C LEU A 41 2.57 27.60 4.61
N LYS A 42 3.55 28.37 4.09
CA LYS A 42 4.31 29.31 4.91
C LYS A 42 3.41 30.37 5.53
N THR A 43 2.51 30.97 4.73
CA THR A 43 1.55 31.95 5.24
C THR A 43 0.65 31.37 6.34
N ILE A 44 0.14 30.14 6.16
CA ILE A 44 -0.71 29.52 7.20
C ILE A 44 0.11 29.25 8.49
N LEU A 45 1.35 28.79 8.35
CA LEU A 45 2.24 28.50 9.48
C LEU A 45 2.63 29.75 10.31
N GLU A 46 2.49 30.95 9.75
CA GLU A 46 2.65 32.22 10.51
C GLU A 46 1.48 32.45 11.50
N GLU A 47 0.32 31.87 11.22
CA GLU A 47 -0.91 32.10 11.99
C GLU A 47 -1.31 30.90 12.87
N ARG A 48 -1.16 29.66 12.38
CA ARG A 48 -1.60 28.43 13.05
C ARG A 48 -0.90 27.18 12.52
N ASP A 49 -1.15 26.04 13.17
CA ASP A 49 -0.74 24.73 12.67
C ASP A 49 -1.55 24.30 11.44
N LEU A 50 -0.93 23.47 10.60
CA LEU A 50 -1.53 22.96 9.36
C LEU A 50 -2.47 21.78 9.62
N VAL A 51 -3.42 21.59 8.72
CA VAL A 51 -4.29 20.41 8.65
C VAL A 51 -4.05 19.69 7.32
N ALA A 52 -3.62 18.44 7.40
CA ALA A 52 -3.35 17.59 6.24
C ALA A 52 -4.42 16.51 6.08
N TYR A 53 -4.56 15.97 4.87
CA TYR A 53 -5.04 14.59 4.75
C TYR A 53 -4.19 13.72 3.84
N TRP A 54 -4.25 12.43 4.15
CA TRP A 54 -3.72 11.35 3.33
C TRP A 54 -4.83 10.32 3.12
N GLY A 55 -5.11 10.01 1.85
CA GLY A 55 -6.12 9.03 1.47
C GLY A 55 -5.51 7.65 1.23
N THR A 56 -6.12 6.61 1.80
CA THR A 56 -5.78 5.22 1.52
C THR A 56 -7.04 4.41 1.25
N ALA A 57 -7.08 3.72 0.11
CA ALA A 57 -8.20 2.87 -0.28
C ALA A 57 -8.06 1.49 0.38
N PRO A 58 -9.00 1.05 1.24
CA PRO A 58 -8.95 -0.25 1.92
C PRO A 58 -9.18 -1.42 0.95
N THR A 59 -8.14 -1.78 0.20
CA THR A 59 -8.14 -2.82 -0.83
C THR A 59 -7.32 -4.02 -0.37
N GLY A 60 -6.14 -4.27 -0.94
CA GLY A 60 -5.28 -5.37 -0.51
C GLY A 60 -4.67 -5.14 0.88
N ARG A 61 -4.05 -6.19 1.44
CA ARG A 61 -3.26 -6.06 2.68
C ARG A 61 -2.14 -5.01 2.49
N PRO A 62 -2.03 -3.99 3.38
CA PRO A 62 -0.89 -3.09 3.43
C PRO A 62 0.41 -3.87 3.57
N HIS A 63 1.46 -3.35 2.96
CA HIS A 63 2.78 -3.97 2.90
C HIS A 63 3.84 -2.94 3.28
N LEU A 64 5.10 -3.36 3.41
CA LEU A 64 6.20 -2.48 3.82
C LEU A 64 6.34 -1.17 3.02
N GLY A 65 5.92 -1.13 1.75
CA GLY A 65 5.83 0.12 0.98
C GLY A 65 4.98 1.22 1.65
N TYR A 66 4.05 0.89 2.54
CA TYR A 66 3.30 1.86 3.34
C TYR A 66 4.19 2.60 4.35
N PHE A 67 5.35 2.06 4.73
CA PHE A 67 6.26 2.81 5.61
C PHE A 67 6.74 4.12 4.97
N VAL A 68 6.76 4.24 3.64
CA VAL A 68 7.17 5.47 2.96
C VAL A 68 6.20 6.63 3.25
N PRO A 69 4.88 6.53 2.94
CA PRO A 69 3.94 7.58 3.32
C PRO A 69 3.79 7.70 4.85
N LEU A 70 3.86 6.61 5.61
CA LEU A 70 3.74 6.66 7.07
C LEU A 70 4.93 7.38 7.72
N ALA A 71 6.16 7.23 7.22
CA ALA A 71 7.32 7.99 7.69
C ALA A 71 7.13 9.49 7.47
N LYS A 72 6.57 9.89 6.32
CA LYS A 72 6.26 11.31 6.08
C LYS A 72 5.13 11.84 6.98
N ILE A 73 4.12 11.03 7.26
CA ILE A 73 3.08 11.38 8.23
C ILE A 73 3.67 11.52 9.64
N ALA A 74 4.69 10.74 10.00
CA ALA A 74 5.41 10.92 11.26
C ALA A 74 6.07 12.30 11.36
N ASP A 75 6.66 12.80 10.27
CA ASP A 75 7.18 14.17 10.21
C ASP A 75 6.05 15.20 10.42
N PHE A 76 4.89 15.02 9.77
CA PHE A 76 3.74 15.91 9.94
C PHE A 76 3.26 15.96 11.39
N LEU A 77 3.05 14.81 12.01
CA LEU A 77 2.64 14.70 13.42
C LEU A 77 3.68 15.33 14.36
N THR A 78 4.97 15.17 14.05
CA THR A 78 6.08 15.79 14.80
C THR A 78 6.12 17.30 14.64
N ALA A 79 5.76 17.82 13.45
CA ALA A 79 5.63 19.24 13.16
C ALA A 79 4.37 19.89 13.78
N GLY A 80 3.50 19.11 14.44
CA GLY A 80 2.24 19.59 15.03
C GLY A 80 1.08 19.66 14.05
N VAL A 81 1.21 19.07 12.86
CA VAL A 81 0.14 19.03 11.85
C VAL A 81 -0.97 18.09 12.32
N GLU A 82 -2.22 18.54 12.23
CA GLU A 82 -3.38 17.65 12.36
C GLU A 82 -3.49 16.81 11.08
N VAL A 83 -3.39 15.49 11.18
CA VAL A 83 -3.42 14.58 10.03
C VAL A 83 -4.71 13.80 10.00
N LYS A 84 -5.48 13.99 8.92
CA LYS A 84 -6.68 13.22 8.61
C LYS A 84 -6.32 12.03 7.71
N VAL A 85 -6.46 10.81 8.20
CA VAL A 85 -6.34 9.60 7.39
C VAL A 85 -7.71 9.24 6.84
N LEU A 86 -7.92 9.48 5.55
CA LEU A 86 -9.14 9.09 4.86
C LEU A 86 -9.07 7.62 4.48
N LEU A 87 -9.84 6.79 5.18
CA LEU A 87 -10.12 5.40 4.83
C LEU A 87 -11.17 5.43 3.71
N ALA A 88 -10.67 5.50 2.47
CA ALA A 88 -11.44 5.79 1.27
C ALA A 88 -12.18 4.53 0.77
N ASP A 89 -13.18 4.10 1.54
CA ASP A 89 -14.01 2.92 1.29
C ASP A 89 -14.85 3.04 0.00
N VAL A 90 -15.44 4.21 -0.25
CA VAL A 90 -16.15 4.48 -1.52
C VAL A 90 -15.19 4.33 -2.71
N HIS A 91 -13.98 4.89 -2.61
CA HIS A 91 -12.96 4.78 -3.65
C HIS A 91 -12.46 3.34 -3.85
N ALA A 92 -12.33 2.56 -2.77
CA ALA A 92 -11.96 1.14 -2.85
C ALA A 92 -12.98 0.31 -3.63
N PHE A 93 -14.26 0.67 -3.55
CA PHE A 93 -15.33 0.10 -4.37
C PHE A 93 -15.30 0.61 -5.83
N LEU A 94 -15.10 1.92 -6.05
CA LEU A 94 -15.13 2.54 -7.38
C LEU A 94 -13.96 2.13 -8.29
N ASP A 95 -12.81 1.78 -7.72
CA ASP A 95 -11.63 1.31 -8.46
C ASP A 95 -11.78 -0.16 -8.88
N ASN A 96 -12.65 -0.39 -9.86
CA ASN A 96 -12.86 -1.66 -10.57
C ASN A 96 -13.19 -2.84 -9.65
N LEU A 97 -13.99 -2.62 -8.59
CA LEU A 97 -14.44 -3.66 -7.65
C LEU A 97 -13.29 -4.51 -7.09
N LYS A 98 -12.14 -3.89 -6.76
CA LYS A 98 -11.02 -4.58 -6.10
C LYS A 98 -11.45 -5.27 -4.78
N ALA A 99 -12.56 -4.86 -4.18
CA ALA A 99 -13.26 -5.61 -3.15
C ALA A 99 -14.79 -5.41 -3.21
N PRO A 100 -15.60 -6.41 -2.82
CA PRO A 100 -17.01 -6.23 -2.50
C PRO A 100 -17.21 -5.22 -1.36
N ILE A 101 -18.31 -4.46 -1.38
CA ILE A 101 -18.61 -3.38 -0.41
C ILE A 101 -18.57 -3.89 1.03
N GLU A 102 -19.13 -5.09 1.27
CA GLU A 102 -19.17 -5.73 2.59
C GLU A 102 -17.76 -6.04 3.10
N LEU A 103 -16.85 -6.40 2.20
CA LEU A 103 -15.46 -6.67 2.52
C LEU A 103 -14.66 -5.38 2.77
N VAL A 104 -15.00 -4.28 2.07
CA VAL A 104 -14.37 -2.98 2.29
C VAL A 104 -14.62 -2.49 3.72
N ALA A 105 -15.84 -2.64 4.25
CA ALA A 105 -16.14 -2.24 5.62
C ALA A 105 -15.28 -2.97 6.66
N ALA A 106 -15.05 -4.28 6.47
CA ALA A 106 -14.13 -5.04 7.33
C ALA A 106 -12.67 -4.58 7.18
N ARG A 107 -12.25 -4.23 5.96
CA ARG A 107 -10.90 -3.72 5.66
C ARG A 107 -10.65 -2.33 6.28
N VAL A 108 -11.64 -1.45 6.32
CA VAL A 108 -11.55 -0.14 6.99
C VAL A 108 -11.05 -0.31 8.43
N GLU A 109 -11.68 -1.21 9.18
CA GLU A 109 -11.32 -1.43 10.58
C GLU A 109 -9.92 -2.02 10.73
N TYR A 110 -9.55 -2.99 9.90
CA TYR A 110 -8.19 -3.54 9.89
C TYR A 110 -7.13 -2.48 9.56
N TYR A 111 -7.36 -1.64 8.54
CA TYR A 111 -6.45 -0.54 8.18
C TYR A 111 -6.29 0.44 9.33
N ARG A 112 -7.41 0.84 9.96
CA ARG A 112 -7.41 1.75 11.11
C ARG A 112 -6.53 1.20 12.24
N LEU A 113 -6.73 -0.05 12.63
CA LEU A 113 -5.96 -0.70 13.70
C LEU A 113 -4.47 -0.84 13.33
N LEU A 114 -4.17 -1.25 12.10
CA LEU A 114 -2.79 -1.41 11.64
C LEU A 114 -2.02 -0.09 11.60
N ILE A 115 -2.59 0.95 11.00
CA ILE A 115 -1.95 2.27 10.93
C ILE A 115 -1.75 2.84 12.33
N THR A 116 -2.75 2.65 13.22
CA THR A 116 -2.61 3.05 14.63
C THR A 116 -1.47 2.31 15.31
N ALA A 117 -1.35 0.99 15.11
CA ALA A 117 -0.27 0.17 15.68
C ALA A 117 1.12 0.63 15.18
N VAL A 118 1.24 0.99 13.90
CA VAL A 118 2.48 1.55 13.33
C VAL A 118 2.85 2.88 14.01
N PHE A 119 1.94 3.84 14.08
CA PHE A 119 2.28 5.12 14.68
C PHE A 119 2.49 5.04 16.18
N ARG A 120 1.80 4.11 16.85
CA ARG A 120 2.04 3.81 18.27
C ARG A 120 3.43 3.23 18.49
N SER A 121 3.89 2.29 17.65
CA SER A 121 5.25 1.72 17.80
C SER A 121 6.35 2.78 17.59
N LEU A 122 6.04 3.83 16.83
CA LEU A 122 6.90 4.99 16.60
C LEU A 122 6.75 6.10 17.65
N HIS A 123 5.94 5.91 18.71
CA HIS A 123 5.72 6.87 19.80
C HIS A 123 5.25 8.26 19.31
N LEU A 124 4.41 8.29 18.29
CA LEU A 124 3.91 9.54 17.69
C LEU A 124 2.67 10.08 18.43
N PRO A 125 2.40 11.40 18.35
CA PRO A 125 1.27 12.03 19.02
C PRO A 125 -0.06 11.66 18.32
N LEU A 126 -0.66 10.55 18.73
CA LEU A 126 -1.89 10.02 18.13
C LEU A 126 -3.12 10.94 18.27
N HIS A 127 -3.10 11.91 19.18
CA HIS A 127 -4.18 12.89 19.33
C HIS A 127 -4.29 13.85 18.13
N LEU A 128 -3.24 13.97 17.32
CA LEU A 128 -3.24 14.73 16.06
C LEU A 128 -3.65 13.85 14.86
N LEU A 129 -3.88 12.55 15.05
CA LEU A 129 -4.21 11.61 13.99
C LEU A 129 -5.70 11.28 14.01
N ASN A 130 -6.42 11.76 12.99
CA ASN A 130 -7.86 11.60 12.87
C ASN A 130 -8.22 10.64 11.72
N PHE A 131 -8.91 9.54 12.00
CA PHE A 131 -9.42 8.65 10.96
C PHE A 131 -10.81 9.09 10.50
N VAL A 132 -11.00 9.23 9.19
CA VAL A 132 -12.29 9.54 8.57
C VAL A 132 -12.62 8.46 7.55
N VAL A 133 -13.85 7.95 7.55
CA VAL A 133 -14.32 6.97 6.57
C VAL A 133 -15.04 7.70 5.45
N GLY A 134 -14.70 7.44 4.18
CA GLY A 134 -15.27 8.18 3.04
C GLY A 134 -16.81 8.18 3.01
N SER A 135 -17.40 7.00 3.22
CA SER A 135 -18.86 6.84 3.28
C SER A 135 -19.55 7.62 4.39
N SER A 136 -18.82 8.14 5.38
CA SER A 136 -19.43 8.94 6.46
C SER A 136 -19.91 10.32 6.00
N TYR A 137 -19.46 10.81 4.84
CA TYR A 137 -19.87 12.11 4.31
C TYR A 137 -20.09 12.12 2.79
N GLN A 138 -19.47 11.24 2.02
CA GLN A 138 -19.53 11.25 0.54
C GLN A 138 -20.93 10.92 -0.03
N TYR A 139 -21.84 10.43 0.81
CA TYR A 139 -23.25 10.21 0.45
C TYR A 139 -24.17 11.38 0.83
N GLY A 140 -23.64 12.41 1.50
CA GLY A 140 -24.41 13.59 1.90
C GLY A 140 -24.97 14.37 0.71
N ALA A 141 -26.07 15.09 0.94
CA ALA A 141 -26.74 15.88 -0.10
C ALA A 141 -25.80 16.94 -0.69
N ASP A 142 -25.06 17.67 0.17
CA ASP A 142 -24.13 18.71 -0.26
C ASP A 142 -23.00 18.14 -1.11
N TYR A 143 -22.37 17.05 -0.65
CA TYR A 143 -21.28 16.40 -1.39
C TYR A 143 -21.75 15.91 -2.76
N ASN A 144 -22.97 15.34 -2.82
CA ASN A 144 -23.54 14.91 -4.09
C ASN A 144 -23.85 16.08 -5.02
N LEU A 145 -24.35 17.21 -4.50
CA LEU A 145 -24.58 18.40 -5.29
C LEU A 145 -23.27 18.90 -5.90
N ASP A 146 -22.19 18.97 -5.13
CA ASP A 146 -20.89 19.41 -5.63
C ASP A 146 -20.26 18.41 -6.60
N LYS A 147 -20.44 17.12 -6.38
CA LYS A 147 -20.10 16.07 -7.36
C LYS A 147 -20.80 16.34 -8.69
N TYR A 148 -22.08 16.69 -8.70
CA TYR A 148 -22.80 17.05 -9.92
C TYR A 148 -22.28 18.36 -10.54
N LYS A 149 -21.96 19.38 -9.73
CA LYS A 149 -21.33 20.61 -10.23
C LYS A 149 -20.01 20.33 -10.94
N LEU A 150 -19.12 19.52 -10.33
CA LEU A 150 -17.88 19.09 -10.99
C LEU A 150 -18.16 18.28 -12.25
N SER A 151 -19.10 17.34 -12.20
CA SER A 151 -19.47 16.53 -13.36
C SER A 151 -19.98 17.37 -14.54
N ALA A 152 -20.62 18.51 -14.27
CA ALA A 152 -21.13 19.41 -15.31
C ALA A 152 -20.03 20.24 -16.01
N ILE A 153 -18.87 20.43 -15.37
CA ILE A 153 -17.78 21.27 -15.91
C ILE A 153 -16.54 20.46 -16.32
N THR A 154 -16.45 19.20 -15.90
CA THR A 154 -15.32 18.32 -16.20
C THR A 154 -15.58 17.52 -17.46
N SER A 155 -14.71 17.67 -18.45
CA SER A 155 -14.78 16.86 -19.66
C SER A 155 -14.40 15.40 -19.37
N GLU A 156 -14.92 14.46 -20.15
CA GLU A 156 -14.52 13.06 -20.07
C GLU A 156 -13.00 12.89 -20.24
N HIS A 157 -12.42 13.66 -21.17
CA HIS A 157 -10.99 13.69 -21.43
C HIS A 157 -10.19 14.06 -20.16
N ASP A 158 -10.60 15.13 -19.46
CA ASP A 158 -9.86 15.61 -18.29
C ASP A 158 -10.01 14.66 -17.10
N ALA A 159 -11.20 14.11 -16.87
CA ALA A 159 -11.42 13.08 -15.87
C ALA A 159 -10.54 11.84 -16.13
N ARG A 160 -10.53 11.35 -17.36
CA ARG A 160 -9.71 10.20 -17.77
C ARG A 160 -8.22 10.49 -17.61
N LYS A 161 -7.77 11.68 -18.02
CA LYS A 161 -6.37 12.12 -17.89
C LYS A 161 -5.96 12.22 -16.42
N ALA A 162 -6.82 12.77 -15.56
CA ALA A 162 -6.56 12.91 -14.13
C ALA A 162 -6.37 11.56 -13.44
N GLY A 163 -7.24 10.57 -13.75
CA GLY A 163 -7.19 9.24 -13.15
C GLY A 163 -6.19 8.25 -13.77
N ALA A 164 -5.47 8.62 -14.84
CA ALA A 164 -4.73 7.67 -15.69
C ALA A 164 -3.66 6.82 -14.97
N GLU A 165 -3.03 7.36 -13.92
CA GLU A 165 -1.94 6.68 -13.19
C GLU A 165 -2.41 5.97 -11.92
N VAL A 166 -3.66 6.20 -11.52
CA VAL A 166 -4.22 5.84 -10.21
C VAL A 166 -5.31 4.79 -10.37
N VAL A 167 -6.26 5.06 -11.27
CA VAL A 167 -7.36 4.15 -11.58
C VAL A 167 -6.88 3.05 -12.50
N LYS A 168 -7.34 1.82 -12.26
CA LYS A 168 -7.03 0.69 -13.11
C LYS A 168 -7.50 0.93 -14.55
N GLN A 169 -6.57 0.90 -15.49
CA GLN A 169 -6.87 1.02 -16.92
C GLN A 169 -7.41 -0.31 -17.45
N VAL A 170 -8.57 -0.25 -18.13
CA VAL A 170 -9.25 -1.38 -18.77
C VAL A 170 -9.65 -0.97 -20.19
N SER A 171 -9.85 -1.95 -21.08
CA SER A 171 -10.20 -1.70 -22.49
C SER A 171 -11.50 -0.90 -22.66
N SER A 172 -12.46 -1.11 -21.75
CA SER A 172 -13.73 -0.39 -21.69
C SER A 172 -13.89 0.26 -20.32
N PRO A 173 -13.40 1.49 -20.11
CA PRO A 173 -13.43 2.16 -18.81
C PRO A 173 -14.85 2.34 -18.28
N LEU A 174 -15.01 2.04 -16.99
CA LEU A 174 -16.26 2.25 -16.28
C LEU A 174 -16.41 3.72 -15.88
N LEU A 175 -17.65 4.20 -15.77
CA LEU A 175 -17.96 5.55 -15.29
C LEU A 175 -17.36 5.82 -13.90
N SER A 176 -17.25 4.80 -13.05
CA SER A 176 -16.63 4.91 -11.72
C SER A 176 -15.20 5.43 -11.78
N GLY A 177 -14.43 5.05 -12.80
CA GLY A 177 -13.06 5.52 -12.99
C GLY A 177 -12.97 6.99 -13.40
N LEU A 178 -13.99 7.51 -14.09
CA LEU A 178 -14.08 8.93 -14.45
C LEU A 178 -14.53 9.79 -13.26
N LEU A 179 -15.36 9.23 -12.37
CA LEU A 179 -15.79 9.93 -11.16
C LEU A 179 -14.67 10.02 -10.11
N TYR A 180 -13.80 9.02 -10.02
CA TYR A 180 -12.74 8.94 -9.00
C TYR A 180 -11.97 10.27 -8.74
N PRO A 181 -11.37 10.93 -9.75
CA PRO A 181 -10.63 12.17 -9.52
C PRO A 181 -11.50 13.34 -9.04
N LEU A 182 -12.80 13.35 -9.39
CA LEU A 182 -13.74 14.38 -8.92
C LEU A 182 -14.00 14.22 -7.42
N LEU A 183 -14.22 12.98 -6.98
CA LEU A 183 -14.47 12.69 -5.56
C LEU A 183 -13.23 13.02 -4.72
N GLN A 184 -12.05 12.57 -5.15
CA GLN A 184 -10.81 12.86 -4.41
C GLN A 184 -10.54 14.36 -4.28
N ALA A 185 -10.85 15.17 -5.29
CA ALA A 185 -10.74 16.63 -5.21
C ALA A 185 -11.72 17.23 -4.19
N LEU A 186 -12.97 16.78 -4.16
CA LEU A 186 -13.96 17.27 -3.17
C LEU A 186 -13.58 16.90 -1.75
N ASP A 187 -12.89 15.78 -1.54
CA ASP A 187 -12.45 15.37 -0.21
C ASP A 187 -11.57 16.44 0.46
N GLU A 188 -10.80 17.24 -0.30
CA GLU A 188 -10.02 18.37 0.23
C GLU A 188 -10.88 19.40 0.97
N GLU A 189 -12.02 19.76 0.37
CA GLU A 189 -12.95 20.74 0.94
C GLU A 189 -13.70 20.14 2.13
N TYR A 190 -14.27 18.95 1.96
CA TYR A 190 -15.12 18.33 2.97
C TYR A 190 -14.34 17.86 4.20
N LEU A 191 -13.06 17.53 4.03
CA LEU A 191 -12.16 17.27 5.15
C LEU A 191 -11.62 18.56 5.77
N LYS A 192 -11.81 19.73 5.15
CA LYS A 192 -11.34 21.04 5.64
C LYS A 192 -9.84 21.04 5.91
N VAL A 193 -9.07 20.75 4.87
CA VAL A 193 -7.61 20.66 4.94
C VAL A 193 -6.93 21.82 4.23
N ASP A 194 -5.67 22.06 4.62
CA ASP A 194 -4.76 23.00 3.97
C ASP A 194 -3.99 22.34 2.83
N PHE A 195 -3.67 21.05 2.98
CA PHE A 195 -2.96 20.29 1.97
C PHE A 195 -3.34 18.80 1.90
N GLN A 196 -3.18 18.24 0.70
CA GLN A 196 -3.22 16.80 0.47
C GLN A 196 -1.81 16.24 0.37
N PHE A 197 -1.58 15.08 0.98
CA PHE A 197 -0.35 14.30 0.83
C PHE A 197 -0.62 12.99 0.07
N GLY A 198 0.28 12.64 -0.85
CA GLY A 198 0.26 11.35 -1.56
C GLY A 198 1.54 11.11 -2.36
N GLY A 199 1.56 10.05 -3.17
CA GLY A 199 2.68 9.77 -4.08
C GLY A 199 2.65 10.69 -5.31
N VAL A 200 3.79 10.77 -6.02
CA VAL A 200 3.86 11.50 -7.31
C VAL A 200 2.95 10.92 -8.40
N ASP A 201 2.50 9.67 -8.25
CA ASP A 201 1.48 9.07 -9.12
C ASP A 201 0.10 9.74 -8.98
N GLN A 202 -0.15 10.44 -7.86
CA GLN A 202 -1.37 11.22 -7.61
C GLN A 202 -1.33 12.61 -8.27
N ARG A 203 -0.19 13.04 -8.83
CA ARG A 203 0.03 14.42 -9.31
C ARG A 203 -1.05 14.91 -10.27
N LYS A 204 -1.54 14.04 -11.17
CA LYS A 204 -2.58 14.43 -12.14
C LYS A 204 -3.92 14.72 -11.47
N ILE A 205 -4.28 13.98 -10.41
CA ILE A 205 -5.47 14.26 -9.60
C ILE A 205 -5.30 15.56 -8.81
N PHE A 206 -4.12 15.77 -8.22
CA PHE A 206 -3.81 17.01 -7.48
C PHE A 206 -3.93 18.25 -8.37
N THR A 207 -3.31 18.22 -9.55
CA THR A 207 -3.44 19.34 -10.51
C THR A 207 -4.85 19.53 -11.05
N TYR A 208 -5.65 18.46 -11.09
CA TYR A 208 -7.07 18.55 -11.41
C TYR A 208 -7.83 19.28 -10.28
N ALA A 209 -7.58 18.93 -9.02
CA ALA A 209 -8.20 19.62 -7.88
C ALA A 209 -7.86 21.12 -7.85
N GLU A 210 -6.59 21.49 -8.06
CA GLU A 210 -6.17 22.90 -8.15
C GLU A 210 -6.90 23.67 -9.25
N ALA A 211 -7.20 23.03 -10.39
CA ALA A 211 -7.83 23.66 -11.53
C ALA A 211 -9.37 23.73 -11.42
N TYR A 212 -10.01 22.79 -10.70
CA TYR A 212 -11.47 22.63 -10.72
C TYR A 212 -12.16 23.06 -9.43
N LEU A 213 -11.53 22.93 -8.24
CA LEU A 213 -12.14 23.41 -6.99
C LEU A 213 -12.47 24.92 -7.04
N PRO A 214 -11.59 25.81 -7.58
CA PRO A 214 -11.92 27.23 -7.71
C PRO A 214 -13.14 27.51 -8.61
N LYS A 215 -13.39 26.67 -9.61
CA LYS A 215 -14.52 26.85 -10.55
C LYS A 215 -15.88 26.61 -9.90
N ILE A 216 -15.91 25.90 -8.77
CA ILE A 216 -17.13 25.67 -7.98
C ILE A 216 -17.14 26.47 -6.67
N GLY A 217 -16.21 27.41 -6.50
CA GLY A 217 -16.16 28.35 -5.37
C GLY A 217 -15.30 27.91 -4.18
N TYR A 218 -14.52 26.83 -4.32
CA TYR A 218 -13.64 26.34 -3.25
C TYR A 218 -12.19 26.77 -3.45
N THR A 219 -11.47 26.94 -2.35
CA THR A 219 -10.04 27.30 -2.39
C THR A 219 -9.21 26.14 -2.93
N LYS A 220 -8.16 26.42 -3.70
CA LYS A 220 -7.16 25.39 -4.03
C LYS A 220 -6.33 25.03 -2.79
N ARG A 221 -5.93 23.77 -2.66
CA ARG A 221 -5.04 23.31 -1.58
C ARG A 221 -3.60 23.18 -2.08
N SER A 222 -2.69 23.10 -1.13
CA SER A 222 -1.31 22.70 -1.40
C SER A 222 -1.23 21.17 -1.56
N HIS A 223 -0.24 20.69 -2.30
CA HIS A 223 -0.07 19.26 -2.59
C HIS A 223 1.37 18.83 -2.35
N LEU A 224 1.55 17.82 -1.51
CA LEU A 224 2.85 17.28 -1.13
C LEU A 224 2.99 15.87 -1.69
N MET A 225 4.06 15.64 -2.45
CA MET A 225 4.23 14.38 -3.20
C MET A 225 5.50 13.64 -2.79
N ASN A 226 5.36 12.43 -2.22
CA ASN A 226 6.51 11.56 -1.94
C ASN A 226 7.01 10.84 -3.20
N GLN A 227 8.30 10.50 -3.20
CA GLN A 227 8.91 9.68 -4.26
C GLN A 227 8.29 8.28 -4.31
N MET A 228 8.25 7.69 -5.51
CA MET A 228 7.92 6.28 -5.69
C MET A 228 9.12 5.43 -5.31
N VAL A 229 8.94 4.57 -4.31
CA VAL A 229 9.99 3.64 -3.89
C VAL A 229 9.83 2.32 -4.65
N PRO A 230 10.90 1.81 -5.29
CA PRO A 230 10.84 0.52 -5.96
C PRO A 230 10.52 -0.59 -4.96
N GLY A 231 9.72 -1.54 -5.41
CA GLY A 231 9.47 -2.80 -4.72
C GLY A 231 10.75 -3.62 -4.61
N LEU A 232 10.73 -4.60 -3.71
CA LEU A 232 11.89 -5.46 -3.42
C LEU A 232 12.43 -6.20 -4.66
N SER A 233 11.61 -6.37 -5.70
CA SER A 233 12.00 -7.01 -6.96
C SER A 233 12.38 -6.02 -8.09
N GLY A 234 12.55 -4.72 -7.80
CA GLY A 234 12.99 -3.71 -8.78
C GLY A 234 11.89 -3.08 -9.66
N GLY A 235 10.61 -3.36 -9.38
CA GLY A 235 9.44 -2.77 -10.06
C GLY A 235 8.48 -2.07 -9.09
N LYS A 236 7.25 -1.70 -9.50
CA LYS A 236 6.26 -1.15 -8.55
C LYS A 236 5.87 -2.22 -7.51
N MET A 237 5.88 -1.86 -6.22
CA MET A 237 5.38 -2.75 -5.17
C MET A 237 3.85 -2.90 -5.33
N SER A 238 3.38 -4.11 -5.63
CA SER A 238 1.96 -4.38 -5.91
C SER A 238 1.34 -5.19 -4.79
N SER A 239 0.20 -4.72 -4.28
CA SER A 239 -0.62 -5.47 -3.33
C SER A 239 -1.18 -6.79 -3.89
N SER A 240 -1.13 -7.00 -5.21
CA SER A 240 -1.74 -8.14 -5.90
C SER A 240 -0.84 -9.37 -6.07
N ASP A 241 0.49 -9.24 -5.91
CA ASP A 241 1.41 -10.40 -5.93
C ASP A 241 1.94 -10.67 -4.51
N PRO A 242 1.47 -11.74 -3.82
CA PRO A 242 1.90 -12.10 -2.47
C PRO A 242 3.40 -12.36 -2.32
N ASN A 243 4.11 -12.72 -3.39
CA ASN A 243 5.54 -13.00 -3.37
C ASN A 243 6.39 -11.74 -3.57
N SER A 244 5.80 -10.66 -4.10
CA SER A 244 6.50 -9.40 -4.39
C SER A 244 6.54 -8.42 -3.21
N LYS A 245 5.82 -8.72 -2.12
CA LYS A 245 5.58 -7.80 -1.00
C LYS A 245 5.79 -8.46 0.35
N ILE A 246 6.26 -7.71 1.33
CA ILE A 246 6.32 -8.12 2.74
C ILE A 246 5.17 -7.45 3.48
N ASP A 247 4.33 -8.24 4.16
CA ASP A 247 3.24 -7.77 5.00
C ASP A 247 3.79 -7.32 6.37
N PHE A 248 3.10 -6.41 7.06
CA PHE A 248 3.42 -6.03 8.43
C PHE A 248 3.33 -7.22 9.40
N LEU A 249 2.49 -8.20 9.09
CA LEU A 249 2.27 -9.39 9.90
C LEU A 249 3.06 -10.62 9.42
N ASP A 250 3.95 -10.48 8.43
CA ASP A 250 4.79 -11.59 7.98
C ASP A 250 5.77 -12.01 9.10
N PRO A 251 5.86 -13.30 9.44
CA PRO A 251 6.81 -13.77 10.44
C PRO A 251 8.26 -13.65 9.93
N PRO A 252 9.26 -13.63 10.83
CA PRO A 252 10.66 -13.42 10.45
C PRO A 252 11.21 -14.36 9.37
N SER A 253 10.73 -15.62 9.35
CA SER A 253 11.11 -16.60 8.32
C SER A 253 10.61 -16.22 6.92
N VAL A 254 9.40 -15.66 6.83
CA VAL A 254 8.80 -15.20 5.56
C VAL A 254 9.49 -13.92 5.08
N VAL A 255 9.74 -12.97 5.99
CA VAL A 255 10.55 -11.76 5.72
C VAL A 255 11.91 -12.15 5.12
N LYS A 256 12.63 -13.07 5.78
CA LYS A 256 13.91 -13.58 5.29
C LYS A 256 13.79 -14.20 3.91
N SER A 257 12.80 -15.08 3.69
CA SER A 257 12.61 -15.74 2.39
C SER A 257 12.36 -14.76 1.25
N LYS A 258 11.53 -13.73 1.49
CA LYS A 258 11.18 -12.72 0.49
C LYS A 258 12.36 -11.81 0.16
N ILE A 259 13.10 -11.32 1.17
CA ILE A 259 14.31 -10.51 0.94
C ILE A 259 15.40 -11.31 0.24
N GLN A 260 15.55 -12.61 0.53
CA GLN A 260 16.54 -13.43 -0.17
C GLN A 260 16.26 -13.55 -1.69
N LYS A 261 14.98 -13.57 -2.07
CA LYS A 261 14.54 -13.57 -3.49
C LYS A 261 14.58 -12.20 -4.16
N ALA A 262 14.73 -11.11 -3.41
CA ALA A 262 14.80 -9.76 -3.94
C ALA A 262 15.99 -9.60 -4.91
N HIS A 263 15.81 -8.80 -5.96
CA HIS A 263 16.91 -8.43 -6.85
C HIS A 263 17.88 -7.52 -6.10
N CYS A 264 19.18 -7.84 -6.12
CA CYS A 264 20.24 -7.14 -5.39
C CYS A 264 21.59 -7.55 -5.98
N ALA A 265 21.82 -7.18 -7.24
CA ALA A 265 23.03 -7.55 -7.97
C ALA A 265 24.25 -6.78 -7.43
N PRO A 266 25.43 -7.42 -7.30
CA PRO A 266 26.63 -6.75 -6.78
C PRO A 266 26.95 -5.45 -7.54
N GLY A 267 27.16 -4.35 -6.82
CA GLY A 267 27.50 -3.05 -7.40
C GLY A 267 26.33 -2.26 -7.98
N GLU A 268 25.15 -2.86 -8.15
CA GLU A 268 23.98 -2.21 -8.74
C GLU A 268 23.18 -1.43 -7.68
N VAL A 269 23.31 -0.11 -7.69
CA VAL A 269 22.59 0.81 -6.79
C VAL A 269 21.23 1.19 -7.37
N ASP A 270 21.20 1.57 -8.65
CA ASP A 270 19.97 2.02 -9.32
C ASP A 270 18.96 0.88 -9.46
N GLY A 271 17.69 1.12 -9.10
CA GLY A 271 16.65 0.10 -9.15
C GLY A 271 16.75 -0.99 -8.06
N ASN A 272 17.72 -0.88 -7.14
CA ASN A 272 17.90 -1.84 -6.04
C ASN A 272 16.87 -1.60 -4.92
N GLY A 273 15.82 -2.43 -4.90
CA GLY A 273 14.75 -2.33 -3.91
C GLY A 273 15.19 -2.53 -2.45
N VAL A 274 16.33 -3.21 -2.22
CA VAL A 274 16.87 -3.40 -0.87
C VAL A 274 17.51 -2.10 -0.37
N LEU A 275 18.34 -1.45 -1.18
CA LEU A 275 18.92 -0.14 -0.85
C LEU A 275 17.85 0.93 -0.75
N ALA A 276 16.87 0.94 -1.65
CA ALA A 276 15.76 1.88 -1.60
C ALA A 276 14.94 1.76 -0.30
N PHE A 277 14.73 0.54 0.20
CA PHE A 277 14.07 0.35 1.49
C PHE A 277 14.89 0.92 2.66
N ILE A 278 16.23 0.77 2.63
CA ILE A 278 17.09 1.39 3.64
C ILE A 278 16.97 2.92 3.57
N ARG A 279 17.14 3.49 2.37
CA ARG A 279 17.11 4.93 2.09
C ARG A 279 15.79 5.59 2.51
N HIS A 280 14.66 4.99 2.16
CA HIS A 280 13.35 5.64 2.30
C HIS A 280 12.53 5.19 3.51
N VAL A 281 12.94 4.12 4.20
CA VAL A 281 12.20 3.60 5.36
C VAL A 281 13.10 3.49 6.58
N VAL A 282 14.16 2.68 6.52
CA VAL A 282 14.95 2.37 7.72
C VAL A 282 15.67 3.60 8.26
N VAL A 283 16.32 4.38 7.38
CA VAL A 283 17.06 5.57 7.80
C VAL A 283 16.13 6.69 8.28
N PRO A 284 15.06 7.08 7.56
CA PRO A 284 14.12 8.09 8.05
C PRO A 284 13.48 7.74 9.39
N ILE A 285 13.05 6.49 9.59
CA ILE A 285 12.52 6.04 10.88
C ILE A 285 13.61 6.05 11.96
N GLY A 286 14.85 5.69 11.60
CA GLY A 286 15.99 5.76 12.50
C GLY A 286 16.28 7.18 12.97
N GLU A 287 16.24 8.17 12.08
CA GLU A 287 16.44 9.58 12.44
C GLU A 287 15.29 10.13 13.29
N LEU A 288 14.04 9.74 13.00
CA LEU A 288 12.90 10.03 13.87
C LEU A 288 13.13 9.48 15.28
N MET A 289 13.53 8.21 15.41
CA MET A 289 13.82 7.58 16.71
C MET A 289 14.97 8.30 17.42
N LYS A 290 16.02 8.72 16.69
CA LYS A 290 17.13 9.51 17.25
C LYS A 290 16.64 10.86 17.80
N GLY A 291 15.80 11.59 17.05
CA GLY A 291 15.19 12.85 17.48
C GLY A 291 14.29 12.70 18.71
N GLN A 292 13.66 11.53 18.88
CA GLN A 292 12.89 11.16 20.08
C GLN A 292 13.76 10.74 21.28
N GLY A 293 15.10 10.76 21.16
CA GLY A 293 16.00 10.28 22.20
C GLY A 293 16.08 8.74 22.31
N ARG A 294 15.56 8.01 21.32
CA ARG A 294 15.47 6.55 21.27
C ARG A 294 16.58 5.93 20.43
N SER A 295 17.77 6.54 20.42
CA SER A 295 18.90 6.09 19.62
C SER A 295 19.30 4.63 19.88
N SER A 296 19.10 4.13 21.10
CA SER A 296 19.38 2.75 21.50
C SER A 296 18.44 1.72 20.86
N GLU A 297 17.26 2.14 20.38
CA GLU A 297 16.28 1.26 19.71
C GLU A 297 16.58 1.09 18.22
N ARG A 298 17.49 1.89 17.65
CA ARG A 298 17.99 1.78 16.26
C ARG A 298 18.95 0.61 16.13
N ILE A 299 18.47 -0.63 16.30
CA ILE A 299 19.35 -1.81 16.34
C ILE A 299 20.17 -2.02 15.05
N TRP A 300 19.72 -1.45 13.94
CA TRP A 300 20.41 -1.49 12.64
C TRP A 300 21.51 -0.45 12.52
N ALA A 301 21.55 0.59 13.36
CA ALA A 301 22.57 1.63 13.32
C ALA A 301 23.90 1.13 13.90
N GLY A 302 23.89 0.29 14.94
CA GLY A 302 25.08 -0.31 15.56
C GLY A 302 25.93 0.66 16.40
N GLU A 303 26.04 1.92 15.97
CA GLU A 303 26.74 3.02 16.65
C GLU A 303 25.88 4.31 16.68
N PRO A 304 26.12 5.25 17.61
CA PRO A 304 25.29 6.46 17.77
C PRO A 304 25.19 7.33 16.51
N ASP A 305 26.31 7.49 15.79
CA ASP A 305 26.41 8.38 14.62
C ASP A 305 26.14 7.68 13.29
N ALA A 306 25.97 6.36 13.31
CA ALA A 306 25.66 5.59 12.11
C ALA A 306 24.16 5.63 11.81
N VAL A 307 23.82 5.57 10.52
CA VAL A 307 22.45 5.40 10.01
C VAL A 307 22.14 3.93 9.73
N PHE A 308 23.16 3.13 9.40
CA PHE A 308 23.01 1.71 9.11
C PHE A 308 24.35 0.96 9.29
N THR A 309 24.27 -0.32 9.68
CA THR A 309 25.42 -1.20 9.86
C THR A 309 25.25 -2.49 9.07
N VAL A 310 26.30 -2.88 8.36
CA VAL A 310 26.38 -4.19 7.72
C VAL A 310 27.47 -5.01 8.41
N LYS A 311 27.10 -6.23 8.82
CA LYS A 311 28.05 -7.21 9.37
C LYS A 311 28.43 -8.17 8.26
N GLY A 312 29.62 -8.00 7.69
CA GLY A 312 30.16 -8.92 6.70
C GLY A 312 30.42 -10.31 7.29
N ASP A 313 30.32 -11.36 6.48
CA ASP A 313 30.70 -12.71 6.92
C ASP A 313 32.24 -12.79 7.06
N PRO A 314 32.78 -13.05 8.27
CA PRO A 314 34.22 -13.15 8.48
C PRO A 314 34.88 -14.24 7.62
N LYS A 315 34.13 -15.27 7.22
CA LYS A 315 34.62 -16.36 6.34
C LYS A 315 34.96 -15.87 4.93
N HIS A 316 34.40 -14.75 4.51
CA HIS A 316 34.67 -14.12 3.22
C HIS A 316 35.53 -12.84 3.39
N GLY A 317 36.17 -12.67 4.55
CA GLY A 317 36.96 -11.47 4.87
C GLY A 317 36.11 -10.23 5.21
N GLY A 318 34.81 -10.41 5.45
CA GLY A 318 33.90 -9.32 5.77
C GLY A 318 34.13 -8.77 7.18
N ALA A 319 34.24 -7.45 7.29
CA ALA A 319 34.27 -6.72 8.55
C ALA A 319 32.88 -6.15 8.89
N VAL A 320 32.72 -5.64 10.11
CA VAL A 320 31.57 -4.79 10.46
C VAL A 320 31.83 -3.40 9.90
N ALA A 321 30.89 -2.88 9.10
CA ALA A 321 30.94 -1.55 8.53
C ALA A 321 29.78 -0.70 9.04
N HIS A 322 30.11 0.46 9.59
CA HIS A 322 29.17 1.46 10.10
C HIS A 322 29.09 2.63 9.11
N PHE A 323 27.91 2.91 8.57
CA PHE A 323 27.70 3.97 7.58
C PHE A 323 27.04 5.18 8.24
N LYS A 324 27.60 6.37 8.02
CA LYS A 324 27.07 7.64 8.57
C LYS A 324 26.01 8.27 7.69
N THR A 325 26.06 7.98 6.38
CA THR A 325 25.06 8.44 5.41
C THR A 325 24.60 7.29 4.53
N VAL A 326 23.46 7.45 3.85
CA VAL A 326 22.99 6.47 2.87
C VAL A 326 23.93 6.46 1.67
N GLU A 327 24.48 7.62 1.31
CA GLU A 327 25.41 7.83 0.22
C GLU A 327 26.71 7.04 0.44
N ASP A 328 27.22 6.99 1.68
CA ASP A 328 28.39 6.17 2.03
C ASP A 328 28.12 4.68 1.81
N LEU A 329 26.93 4.21 2.22
CA LEU A 329 26.51 2.81 2.05
C LEU A 329 26.38 2.45 0.57
N GLU A 330 25.72 3.29 -0.22
CA GLU A 330 25.54 3.07 -1.66
C GLU A 330 26.87 3.11 -2.41
N ALA A 331 27.76 4.04 -2.07
CA ALA A 331 29.09 4.10 -2.65
C ALA A 331 29.93 2.85 -2.31
N ALA A 332 29.84 2.36 -1.07
CA ALA A 332 30.49 1.11 -0.66
C ALA A 332 29.91 -0.11 -1.38
N TYR A 333 28.59 -0.15 -1.56
CA TYR A 333 27.94 -1.20 -2.34
C TYR A 333 28.37 -1.18 -3.82
N ALA A 334 28.41 0.01 -4.44
CA ALA A 334 28.85 0.22 -5.82
C ALA A 334 30.30 -0.25 -6.06
N ARG A 335 31.19 -0.05 -5.07
CA ARG A 335 32.58 -0.53 -5.13
C ARG A 335 32.75 -2.02 -4.87
N GLY A 336 31.70 -2.70 -4.39
CA GLY A 336 31.76 -4.12 -4.01
C GLY A 336 32.30 -4.37 -2.59
N ASP A 337 32.45 -3.32 -1.78
CA ASP A 337 32.88 -3.43 -0.37
C ASP A 337 31.80 -4.10 0.50
N VAL A 338 30.53 -4.01 0.08
CA VAL A 338 29.38 -4.63 0.73
C VAL A 338 28.81 -5.74 -0.14
N HIS A 339 28.89 -6.97 0.34
CA HIS A 339 28.32 -8.12 -0.37
C HIS A 339 26.78 -8.11 -0.31
N PRO A 340 26.05 -8.46 -1.39
CA PRO A 340 24.59 -8.46 -1.39
C PRO A 340 23.95 -9.34 -0.32
N GLY A 341 24.58 -10.47 0.01
CA GLY A 341 24.09 -11.37 1.07
C GLY A 341 24.10 -10.72 2.45
N ASP A 342 25.13 -9.93 2.74
CA ASP A 342 25.30 -9.26 4.03
C ASP A 342 24.36 -8.07 4.15
N LEU A 343 24.21 -7.30 3.06
CA LEU A 343 23.21 -6.23 2.96
C LEU A 343 21.79 -6.78 3.21
N LYS A 344 21.43 -7.88 2.53
CA LYS A 344 20.13 -8.55 2.72
C LYS A 344 19.94 -9.01 4.16
N ALA A 345 20.97 -9.57 4.80
CA ALA A 345 20.90 -10.01 6.19
C ALA A 345 20.67 -8.84 7.16
N ALA A 346 21.40 -7.73 6.96
CA ALA A 346 21.22 -6.51 7.76
C ALA A 346 19.81 -5.93 7.60
N VAL A 347 19.29 -5.86 6.37
CA VAL A 347 17.92 -5.37 6.10
C VAL A 347 16.85 -6.27 6.71
N VAL A 348 17.01 -7.60 6.68
CA VAL A 348 16.10 -8.52 7.36
C VAL A 348 16.04 -8.24 8.86
N ALA A 349 17.18 -7.96 9.50
CA ALA A 349 17.21 -7.61 10.92
C ALA A 349 16.47 -6.29 11.20
N ALA A 350 16.71 -5.27 10.37
CA ALA A 350 16.05 -3.97 10.48
C ALA A 350 14.51 -4.08 10.30
N ILE A 351 14.05 -4.78 9.26
CA ILE A 351 12.62 -5.01 9.02
C ILE A 351 11.97 -5.70 10.22
N ASN A 352 12.56 -6.78 10.73
CA ASN A 352 11.97 -7.51 11.84
C ASN A 352 11.89 -6.66 13.12
N ALA A 353 12.86 -5.78 13.36
CA ALA A 353 12.78 -4.85 14.49
C ALA A 353 11.64 -3.83 14.35
N LEU A 354 11.42 -3.31 13.14
CA LEU A 354 10.29 -2.41 12.85
C LEU A 354 8.94 -3.13 13.00
N LEU A 355 8.87 -4.40 12.59
CA LEU A 355 7.62 -5.18 12.63
C LEU A 355 7.30 -5.76 14.01
N ALA A 356 8.31 -6.10 14.82
CA ALA A 356 8.13 -6.74 16.12
C ALA A 356 7.08 -6.06 17.04
N PRO A 357 7.11 -4.74 17.30
CA PRO A 357 6.12 -4.10 18.16
C PRO A 357 4.70 -4.15 17.57
N ILE A 358 4.57 -4.05 16.24
CA ILE A 358 3.27 -4.12 15.55
C ILE A 358 2.69 -5.53 15.65
N GLN A 359 3.53 -6.55 15.47
CA GLN A 359 3.15 -7.95 15.62
C GLN A 359 2.80 -8.30 17.06
N ALA A 360 3.51 -7.74 18.04
CA ALA A 360 3.18 -7.91 19.45
C ALA A 360 1.79 -7.34 19.78
N GLU A 361 1.47 -6.15 19.28
CA GLU A 361 0.14 -5.56 19.43
C GLU A 361 -0.95 -6.38 18.76
N PHE A 362 -0.72 -6.83 17.53
CA PHE A 362 -1.64 -7.72 16.81
C PHE A 362 -1.92 -9.00 17.60
N ASN A 363 -0.87 -9.69 18.06
CA ASN A 363 -1.01 -10.94 18.80
C ASN A 363 -1.73 -10.75 20.13
N GLY A 364 -1.51 -9.62 20.80
CA GLY A 364 -2.14 -9.26 22.08
C GLY A 364 -3.58 -8.75 21.96
N SER A 365 -4.11 -8.50 20.75
CA SER A 365 -5.44 -7.91 20.54
C SER A 365 -6.38 -8.85 19.79
N ASP A 366 -7.35 -9.41 20.51
CA ASP A 366 -8.40 -10.25 19.89
C ASP A 366 -9.25 -9.47 18.89
N ALA A 367 -9.50 -8.18 19.16
CA ALA A 367 -10.18 -7.29 18.22
C ALA A 367 -9.40 -7.13 16.91
N PHE A 368 -8.07 -6.99 17.00
CA PHE A 368 -7.22 -6.83 15.81
C PHE A 368 -7.13 -8.13 15.00
N LYS A 369 -6.97 -9.28 15.66
CA LYS A 369 -7.03 -10.60 15.02
C LYS A 369 -8.38 -10.84 14.33
N ALA A 370 -9.49 -10.49 14.99
CA ALA A 370 -10.83 -10.62 14.42
C ALA A 370 -11.05 -9.69 13.22
N ALA A 371 -10.53 -8.45 13.27
CA ALA A 371 -10.61 -7.52 12.16
C ALA A 371 -9.84 -8.02 10.92
N GLU A 372 -8.65 -8.59 11.13
CA GLU A 372 -7.82 -9.17 10.07
C GLU A 372 -8.53 -10.35 9.39
N GLN A 373 -9.08 -11.29 10.17
CA GLN A 373 -9.79 -12.46 9.64
C GLN A 373 -11.03 -12.07 8.83
N LYS A 374 -11.77 -11.04 9.28
CA LYS A 374 -12.93 -10.52 8.55
C LYS A 374 -12.53 -9.78 7.28
N ALA A 375 -11.44 -9.01 7.32
CA ALA A 375 -10.96 -8.21 6.20
C ALA A 375 -10.36 -9.06 5.06
N TYR A 376 -9.78 -10.21 5.42
CA TYR A 376 -9.05 -11.10 4.51
C TYR A 376 -9.27 -12.56 4.87
N PRO A 377 -10.49 -13.09 4.64
CA PRO A 377 -10.77 -14.50 4.91
C PRO A 377 -9.81 -15.39 4.09
N PRO A 378 -9.34 -16.51 4.65
CA PRO A 378 -8.46 -17.42 3.95
C PRO A 378 -9.13 -17.93 2.67
N GLU A 379 -8.37 -18.02 1.58
CA GLU A 379 -8.87 -18.53 0.30
C GLU A 379 -9.41 -19.97 0.48
N VAL A 380 -10.70 -20.15 0.24
CA VAL A 380 -11.29 -21.49 0.14
C VAL A 380 -10.76 -22.11 -1.16
N LYS A 381 -9.69 -22.91 -1.06
CA LYS A 381 -9.20 -23.68 -2.21
C LYS A 381 -10.36 -24.54 -2.73
N PRO A 382 -10.75 -24.43 -4.01
CA PRO A 382 -11.73 -25.34 -4.59
C PRO A 382 -11.22 -26.76 -4.39
N ALA A 383 -12.06 -27.65 -3.86
CA ALA A 383 -11.72 -29.05 -3.68
C ALA A 383 -11.11 -29.57 -5.00
N ALA A 384 -9.87 -30.03 -4.94
CA ALA A 384 -9.17 -30.54 -6.11
C ALA A 384 -10.05 -31.62 -6.75
N LYS A 385 -10.63 -31.35 -7.93
CA LYS A 385 -11.28 -32.37 -8.73
C LYS A 385 -10.22 -33.47 -8.93
N LYS A 386 -10.43 -34.64 -8.32
CA LYS A 386 -9.60 -35.83 -8.56
C LYS A 386 -9.47 -35.94 -10.08
N LYS A 387 -8.26 -35.74 -10.63
CA LYS A 387 -8.00 -36.03 -12.03
C LYS A 387 -8.30 -37.51 -12.22
N GLU A 388 -9.40 -37.84 -12.90
CA GLU A 388 -9.61 -39.18 -13.41
C GLU A 388 -8.40 -39.52 -14.28
N LYS A 389 -7.74 -40.64 -13.99
CA LYS A 389 -6.62 -41.12 -14.80
C LYS A 389 -7.15 -41.30 -16.23
N LYS A 390 -6.68 -40.48 -17.18
CA LYS A 390 -6.95 -40.69 -18.60
C LYS A 390 -6.42 -42.08 -18.98
N TYR A 391 -7.33 -43.00 -19.28
CA TYR A 391 -7.01 -44.31 -19.84
C TYR A 391 -6.56 -44.10 -21.29
N THR A 392 -5.31 -44.43 -21.58
CA THR A 392 -4.78 -44.45 -22.95
C THR A 392 -4.90 -45.88 -23.48
N PRO A 393 -5.78 -46.17 -24.44
CA PRO A 393 -5.92 -47.53 -24.98
C PRO A 393 -4.64 -47.96 -25.72
N LYS A 394 -4.28 -49.24 -25.61
CA LYS A 394 -3.14 -49.85 -26.32
C LYS A 394 -3.33 -49.77 -27.85
N PRO A 395 -2.27 -49.84 -28.66
CA PRO A 395 -2.38 -49.96 -30.12
C PRO A 395 -3.19 -51.19 -30.55
N GLU A 396 -3.96 -51.08 -31.63
CA GLU A 396 -5.02 -52.03 -32.02
C GLU A 396 -4.56 -53.46 -32.35
N HIS A 397 -3.31 -53.60 -32.80
CA HIS A 397 -2.66 -54.89 -33.07
C HIS A 397 -2.23 -55.65 -31.80
N LEU A 398 -2.30 -55.01 -30.63
CA LEU A 398 -1.94 -55.58 -29.32
C LEU A 398 -3.15 -55.81 -28.41
N LYS A 399 -4.38 -55.57 -28.90
CA LYS A 399 -5.62 -55.72 -28.10
C LYS A 399 -6.21 -57.11 -28.25
N THR A 400 -6.61 -57.71 -27.14
CA THR A 400 -7.45 -58.92 -27.16
C THR A 400 -8.87 -58.60 -27.66
N PRO A 401 -9.64 -59.60 -28.13
CA PRO A 401 -11.04 -59.39 -28.54
C PRO A 401 -11.91 -58.74 -27.44
N GLU A 402 -11.67 -59.10 -26.18
CA GLU A 402 -12.37 -58.53 -25.01
C GLU A 402 -12.00 -57.06 -24.77
N GLU A 403 -10.73 -56.69 -24.97
CA GLU A 403 -10.28 -55.30 -24.86
C GLU A 403 -10.86 -54.42 -25.98
N LYS A 404 -11.02 -54.97 -27.19
CA LYS A 404 -11.69 -54.28 -28.31
C LYS A 404 -13.17 -54.01 -28.01
N ALA A 405 -13.88 -55.00 -27.46
CA ALA A 405 -15.29 -54.83 -27.07
C ALA A 405 -15.47 -53.79 -25.96
N ARG A 406 -14.58 -53.78 -24.96
CA ARG A 406 -14.60 -52.80 -23.87
C ARG A 406 -14.34 -51.38 -24.35
N ASP A 407 -13.36 -51.20 -25.23
CA ASP A 407 -13.02 -49.89 -25.78
C ASP A 407 -14.13 -49.36 -26.71
N ALA A 408 -14.79 -50.24 -27.48
CA ALA A 408 -15.95 -49.88 -28.31
C ALA A 408 -17.16 -49.45 -27.47
N ALA A 409 -17.45 -50.16 -26.37
CA ALA A 409 -18.52 -49.78 -25.44
C ALA A 409 -18.24 -48.43 -24.77
N LYS A 410 -16.97 -48.15 -24.44
CA LYS A 410 -16.56 -46.87 -23.88
C LYS A 410 -16.65 -45.72 -24.90
N ALA A 411 -16.23 -45.96 -26.14
CA ALA A 411 -16.37 -44.98 -27.22
C ALA A 411 -17.84 -44.64 -27.51
N ALA A 412 -18.74 -45.64 -27.45
CA ALA A 412 -20.17 -45.42 -27.58
C ALA A 412 -20.72 -44.57 -26.42
N ALA A 413 -20.31 -44.86 -25.17
CA ALA A 413 -20.73 -44.06 -24.01
C ALA A 413 -20.20 -42.61 -24.07
N ASP A 414 -18.96 -42.42 -24.52
CA ASP A 414 -18.36 -41.09 -24.68
C ASP A 414 -19.04 -40.30 -25.84
N ALA A 415 -19.47 -40.97 -26.90
CA ALA A 415 -20.24 -40.35 -27.99
C ALA A 415 -21.64 -39.90 -27.54
N VAL A 416 -22.34 -40.70 -26.72
CA VAL A 416 -23.62 -40.30 -26.12
C VAL A 416 -23.44 -39.07 -25.21
N LYS A 417 -22.36 -39.04 -24.43
CA LYS A 417 -22.04 -37.91 -23.55
C LYS A 417 -21.71 -36.64 -24.34
N ALA A 418 -20.97 -36.77 -25.44
CA ALA A 418 -20.67 -35.65 -26.33
C ALA A 418 -21.92 -35.07 -27.00
N GLY A 419 -22.85 -35.92 -27.46
CA GLY A 419 -24.13 -35.48 -28.04
C GLY A 419 -25.03 -34.75 -27.03
N LEU A 420 -25.03 -35.19 -25.76
CA LEU A 420 -25.75 -34.49 -24.68
C LEU A 420 -25.15 -33.11 -24.39
N ASP A 421 -23.82 -32.98 -24.39
CA ASP A 421 -23.13 -31.69 -24.21
C ASP A 421 -23.37 -30.74 -25.39
N GLU A 422 -23.47 -31.25 -26.62
CA GLU A 422 -23.79 -30.45 -27.81
C GLU A 422 -25.24 -29.93 -27.78
N THR A 423 -26.17 -30.79 -27.35
CA THR A 423 -27.58 -30.43 -27.17
C THR A 423 -27.75 -29.35 -26.09
N ALA A 424 -27.00 -29.46 -24.98
CA ALA A 424 -26.99 -28.45 -23.92
C ALA A 424 -26.43 -27.11 -24.40
N LYS A 425 -25.39 -27.11 -25.24
CA LYS A 425 -24.82 -25.90 -25.85
C LYS A 425 -25.78 -25.25 -26.85
N MET A 426 -26.49 -26.03 -27.67
CA MET A 426 -27.52 -25.49 -28.55
C MET A 426 -28.69 -24.89 -27.76
N ALA A 427 -29.15 -25.54 -26.68
CA ALA A 427 -30.20 -24.99 -25.82
C ALA A 427 -29.78 -23.66 -25.17
N GLN A 428 -28.51 -23.53 -24.79
CA GLN A 428 -27.97 -22.29 -24.23
C GLN A 428 -27.85 -21.17 -25.28
N ALA A 429 -27.43 -21.50 -26.50
CA ALA A 429 -27.38 -20.55 -27.62
C ALA A 429 -28.78 -20.03 -28.03
N VAL A 430 -29.79 -20.92 -28.04
CA VAL A 430 -31.19 -20.53 -28.32
C VAL A 430 -31.75 -19.64 -27.20
N ALA A 431 -31.41 -19.91 -25.93
CA ALA A 431 -31.81 -19.03 -24.82
C ALA A 431 -31.19 -17.63 -24.91
N GLU A 432 -29.94 -17.52 -25.38
CA GLU A 432 -29.27 -16.23 -25.59
C GLU A 432 -29.85 -15.42 -26.77
N GLU A 433 -30.37 -16.08 -27.80
CA GLU A 433 -31.04 -15.43 -28.95
C GLU A 433 -32.45 -14.93 -28.59
N VAL A 434 -33.21 -15.70 -27.81
CA VAL A 434 -34.56 -15.31 -27.33
C VAL A 434 -34.51 -14.15 -26.33
N THR A 435 -33.39 -13.93 -25.66
CA THR A 435 -33.21 -12.79 -24.73
C THR A 435 -32.78 -11.50 -25.46
N LYS A 436 -32.46 -11.57 -26.76
CA LYS A 436 -32.07 -10.43 -27.61
C LYS A 436 -33.16 -9.97 -28.59
N ALA A 437 -34.30 -10.65 -28.64
CA ALA A 437 -35.53 -10.20 -29.31
C ALA A 437 -36.50 -9.63 -28.27
#